data_AF-A0A1G2MEU5-F1
#
_entry.id   AF-A0A1G2MEU5-F1
#
_cell.length_a   1.000
_cell.length_b   1.000
_cell.length_c   1.000
_cell.angle_alpha   90.00
_cell.angle_beta   90.00
_cell.angle_gamma   90.00
#
_symmetry.space_group_name_H-M   'P 1'
#
loop_
_entity.id
_entity.type
_entity.pdbx_description
1 polymer ?
#
loop_
_entity_poly.entity_id
_entity_poly.type
_entity_poly.pdbx_seq_one_letter_code
_entity_poly.pdbx_strand_id
1 'polypeptide(L)'
;MNLKTKIIATIGPKTSSPEMLSKLIENGMNIARINFSHCSHENYVIFRNNILSEASKHGKTVKILQDLQGPRIRVGKLPEEGVKMNAGDTIIFSTDKNCETGKIFVDDPYLHADMKVGEPIFLVNGIIELVVKSINGNEIQAEVIRGGTLFSRKAVNVPHTKLTATGPTEKDLDDVRFALSVGVDLIGVSFVQTAKDIERLREVVGSKAKIIAKIETAVGLKHIDEIIRASDGIMIARGDLGIEIPVEQVPFVQKNLIRHAAWHGKPSIVATQMLFSMVDNAHPTRAEVSDISNAVWDGASAVMLSDETASGNYPVESIQAMTRIVKQAENYHYDRASNL
;
A
#
# COMPACT_ATOMS: atom_id res chain seq x y z
N MET A 1 -13.30 -9.44 -25.96
CA MET A 1 -11.88 -9.59 -25.61
C MET A 1 -11.76 -9.74 -24.10
N ASN A 2 -10.91 -10.65 -23.64
CA ASN A 2 -10.53 -10.72 -22.23
C ASN A 2 -9.61 -9.53 -21.90
N LEU A 3 -9.85 -8.87 -20.77
CA LEU A 3 -9.00 -7.76 -20.32
C LEU A 3 -7.57 -8.24 -20.08
N LYS A 4 -6.61 -7.49 -20.62
CA LYS A 4 -5.18 -7.78 -20.43
C LYS A 4 -4.73 -7.32 -19.04
N THR A 5 -5.05 -6.08 -18.70
CA THR A 5 -4.85 -5.45 -17.40
C THR A 5 -5.75 -6.12 -16.38
N LYS A 6 -5.19 -6.52 -15.25
CA LYS A 6 -5.93 -7.19 -14.17
C LYS A 6 -6.48 -6.20 -13.17
N ILE A 7 -7.59 -6.56 -12.54
CA ILE A 7 -8.23 -5.76 -11.50
C ILE A 7 -8.05 -6.48 -10.16
N ILE A 8 -7.46 -5.77 -9.21
CA ILE A 8 -7.29 -6.23 -7.83
C ILE A 8 -8.34 -5.54 -6.97
N ALA A 9 -9.09 -6.30 -6.19
CA ALA A 9 -10.03 -5.76 -5.21
C ALA A 9 -9.58 -6.15 -3.80
N THR A 10 -9.59 -5.19 -2.88
CA THR A 10 -9.35 -5.47 -1.46
C THR A 10 -10.63 -6.00 -0.82
N ILE A 11 -10.52 -7.13 -0.13
CA ILE A 11 -11.61 -7.75 0.61
C ILE A 11 -11.63 -7.18 2.02
N GLY A 12 -12.81 -6.73 2.45
CA GLY A 12 -13.03 -6.16 3.78
C GLY A 12 -14.46 -6.40 4.27
N PRO A 13 -14.88 -5.72 5.35
CA PRO A 13 -16.16 -5.93 5.99
C PRO A 13 -17.38 -5.82 5.05
N LYS A 14 -17.29 -5.02 3.99
CA LYS A 14 -18.39 -4.84 3.01
C LYS A 14 -18.41 -5.90 1.91
N THR A 15 -17.35 -6.71 1.78
CA THR A 15 -17.12 -7.55 0.59
C THR A 15 -16.71 -8.99 0.90
N SER A 16 -16.61 -9.38 2.17
CA SER A 16 -16.19 -10.73 2.56
C SER A 16 -17.29 -11.80 2.50
N SER A 17 -18.56 -11.42 2.29
CA SER A 17 -19.66 -12.40 2.17
C SER A 17 -19.60 -13.13 0.82
N PRO A 18 -20.02 -14.40 0.73
CA PRO A 18 -20.07 -15.14 -0.53
C PRO A 18 -20.85 -14.41 -1.63
N GLU A 19 -22.00 -13.79 -1.29
CA GLU A 19 -22.84 -13.07 -2.27
C GLU A 19 -22.11 -11.85 -2.84
N MET A 20 -21.39 -11.11 -2.00
CA MET A 20 -20.63 -9.96 -2.43
C MET A 20 -19.42 -10.37 -3.26
N LEU A 21 -18.68 -11.39 -2.82
CA LEU A 21 -17.56 -11.96 -3.58
C LEU A 21 -18.02 -12.42 -4.97
N SER A 22 -19.15 -13.13 -5.04
CA SER A 22 -19.77 -13.57 -6.28
C SER A 22 -19.99 -12.39 -7.25
N LYS A 23 -20.56 -11.28 -6.75
CA LYS A 23 -20.73 -10.04 -7.54
C LYS A 23 -19.41 -9.43 -7.97
N LEU A 24 -18.39 -9.33 -7.11
CA LEU A 24 -17.10 -8.76 -7.49
C LEU A 24 -16.41 -9.59 -8.59
N ILE A 25 -16.46 -10.92 -8.46
CA ILE A 25 -15.90 -11.88 -9.41
C ILE A 25 -16.61 -11.78 -10.75
N GLU A 26 -17.94 -11.75 -10.75
CA GLU A 26 -18.75 -11.59 -11.95
C GLU A 26 -18.37 -10.31 -12.71
N ASN A 27 -18.22 -9.20 -11.99
CA ASN A 27 -17.99 -7.86 -12.55
C ASN A 27 -16.52 -7.54 -12.91
N GLY A 28 -15.58 -8.46 -12.67
CA GLY A 28 -14.23 -8.38 -13.25
C GLY A 28 -13.06 -8.52 -12.28
N MET A 29 -13.28 -8.79 -10.99
CA MET A 29 -12.18 -9.04 -10.06
C MET A 29 -11.31 -10.23 -10.52
N ASN A 30 -10.00 -10.02 -10.62
CA ASN A 30 -9.03 -11.05 -10.99
C ASN A 30 -8.16 -11.51 -9.82
N ILE A 31 -7.89 -10.60 -8.87
CA ILE A 31 -7.07 -10.85 -7.70
C ILE A 31 -7.81 -10.28 -6.48
N ALA A 32 -7.97 -11.09 -5.44
CA ALA A 32 -8.50 -10.67 -4.15
C ALA A 32 -7.32 -10.34 -3.22
N ARG A 33 -7.21 -9.08 -2.80
CA ARG A 33 -6.24 -8.63 -1.81
C ARG A 33 -6.81 -8.76 -0.41
N ILE A 34 -6.08 -9.39 0.50
CA ILE A 34 -6.43 -9.49 1.92
C ILE A 34 -5.35 -8.78 2.73
N ASN A 35 -5.73 -7.73 3.47
CA ASN A 35 -4.81 -6.90 4.24
C ASN A 35 -4.61 -7.45 5.66
N PHE A 36 -3.39 -7.94 5.96
CA PHE A 36 -3.03 -8.53 7.26
C PHE A 36 -2.74 -7.49 8.35
N SER A 37 -2.89 -6.20 8.05
CA SER A 37 -3.01 -5.17 9.09
C SER A 37 -4.30 -5.31 9.90
N HIS A 38 -5.33 -5.95 9.34
CA HIS A 38 -6.67 -6.08 9.94
C HIS A 38 -7.25 -7.50 9.90
N CYS A 39 -6.64 -8.42 9.14
CA CYS A 39 -7.12 -9.79 8.98
C CYS A 39 -6.43 -10.73 9.98
N SER A 40 -7.23 -11.49 10.75
CA SER A 40 -6.73 -12.63 11.54
C SER A 40 -6.56 -13.87 10.66
N HIS A 41 -5.77 -14.83 11.15
CA HIS A 41 -5.56 -16.12 10.48
C HIS A 41 -6.88 -16.88 10.25
N GLU A 42 -7.79 -16.85 11.22
CA GLU A 42 -9.13 -17.45 11.13
C GLU A 42 -9.95 -16.81 10.01
N ASN A 43 -10.00 -15.47 9.97
CA ASN A 43 -10.73 -14.74 8.93
C ASN A 43 -10.13 -14.98 7.54
N TYR A 44 -8.80 -15.08 7.43
CA TYR A 44 -8.14 -15.37 6.17
C TYR A 44 -8.62 -16.70 5.57
N VAL A 45 -8.75 -17.76 6.37
CA VAL A 45 -9.24 -19.08 5.91
C VAL A 45 -10.67 -18.97 5.38
N ILE A 46 -11.54 -18.26 6.11
CA ILE A 46 -12.93 -18.04 5.70
C ILE A 46 -12.97 -17.29 4.36
N PHE A 47 -12.26 -16.16 4.26
CA PHE A 47 -12.25 -15.33 3.05
C PHE A 47 -11.71 -16.12 1.86
N ARG A 48 -10.59 -16.80 2.03
CA ARG A 48 -9.98 -17.66 1.02
C ARG A 48 -10.96 -18.71 0.50
N ASN A 49 -11.60 -19.46 1.39
CA ASN A 49 -12.51 -20.53 0.99
C ASN A 49 -13.73 -19.98 0.24
N ASN A 50 -14.27 -18.84 0.68
CA ASN A 50 -15.36 -18.18 -0.03
C ASN A 50 -14.92 -17.69 -1.43
N ILE A 51 -13.74 -17.07 -1.55
CA ILE A 51 -13.19 -16.60 -2.83
C ILE A 51 -13.05 -17.77 -3.81
N LEU A 52 -12.43 -18.88 -3.38
CA LEU A 52 -12.21 -20.04 -4.24
C LEU A 52 -13.52 -20.72 -4.64
N SER A 53 -14.46 -20.86 -3.70
CA SER A 53 -15.79 -21.43 -3.95
C SER A 53 -16.57 -20.61 -4.97
N GLU A 54 -16.68 -19.29 -4.76
CA GLU A 54 -17.39 -18.41 -5.68
C GLU A 54 -16.70 -18.30 -7.04
N ALA A 55 -15.37 -18.25 -7.08
CA ALA A 55 -14.62 -18.27 -8.34
C ALA A 55 -14.93 -19.54 -9.14
N SER A 56 -14.93 -20.71 -8.49
CA SER A 56 -15.27 -21.99 -9.11
C SER A 56 -16.69 -22.03 -9.66
N LYS A 57 -17.68 -21.49 -8.95
CA LYS A 57 -19.08 -21.40 -9.41
C LYS A 57 -19.23 -20.58 -10.70
N HIS A 58 -18.40 -19.53 -10.84
CA HIS A 58 -18.36 -18.69 -12.02
C HIS A 58 -17.48 -19.22 -13.15
N GLY A 59 -16.83 -20.39 -12.98
CA GLY A 59 -15.85 -20.91 -13.93
C GLY A 59 -14.65 -19.97 -14.13
N LYS A 60 -14.31 -19.16 -13.12
CA LYS A 60 -13.21 -18.20 -13.14
C LYS A 60 -12.10 -18.62 -12.19
N THR A 61 -10.88 -18.15 -12.44
CA THR A 61 -9.77 -18.25 -11.50
C THR A 61 -9.49 -16.88 -10.92
N VAL A 62 -9.50 -16.80 -9.59
CA VAL A 62 -9.16 -15.58 -8.82
C VAL A 62 -7.96 -15.90 -7.95
N LYS A 63 -6.89 -15.11 -8.09
CA LYS A 63 -5.71 -15.25 -7.24
C LYS A 63 -5.90 -14.52 -5.93
N ILE A 64 -5.18 -14.94 -4.89
CA ILE A 64 -5.20 -14.32 -3.57
C ILE A 64 -3.84 -13.65 -3.31
N LEU A 65 -3.90 -12.37 -2.98
CA LEU A 65 -2.77 -11.54 -2.56
C LEU A 65 -2.86 -11.28 -1.05
N GLN A 66 -1.96 -11.88 -0.28
CA GLN A 66 -1.70 -11.48 1.10
C GLN A 66 -0.90 -10.18 1.10
N ASP A 67 -1.42 -9.10 1.69
CA ASP A 67 -0.68 -7.85 1.87
C ASP A 67 -0.22 -7.71 3.33
N LEU A 68 1.10 -7.75 3.53
CA LEU A 68 1.75 -7.72 4.83
C LEU A 68 1.73 -6.31 5.43
N GLN A 69 1.77 -6.23 6.76
CA GLN A 69 1.68 -4.95 7.45
C GLN A 69 2.98 -4.15 7.31
N GLY A 70 4.13 -4.82 7.46
CA GLY A 70 5.45 -4.19 7.46
C GLY A 70 5.72 -3.36 8.73
N PRO A 71 6.92 -2.77 8.84
CA PRO A 71 7.37 -1.97 9.98
C PRO A 71 6.75 -0.56 9.97
N ARG A 72 5.41 -0.48 10.01
CA ARG A 72 4.72 0.82 9.98
C ARG A 72 4.85 1.51 11.34
N ILE A 73 5.63 2.59 11.36
CA ILE A 73 5.82 3.44 12.54
C ILE A 73 4.54 4.22 12.85
N ARG A 74 4.17 4.28 14.12
CA ARG A 74 3.00 4.96 14.65
C ARG A 74 3.30 5.64 15.97
N VAL A 75 2.53 6.69 16.24
CA VAL A 75 2.50 7.30 17.57
C VAL A 75 1.71 6.42 18.55
N GLY A 76 2.07 6.51 19.83
CA GLY A 76 1.45 5.81 20.93
C GLY A 76 0.01 6.25 21.23
N LYS A 77 -0.40 6.00 22.47
CA LYS A 77 -1.68 6.49 22.98
C LYS A 77 -1.54 7.98 23.33
N LEU A 78 -2.49 8.76 22.85
CA LEU A 78 -2.64 10.19 23.09
C LEU A 78 -4.01 10.46 23.75
N PRO A 79 -4.24 11.66 24.31
CA PRO A 79 -5.56 12.08 24.79
C PRO A 79 -6.65 11.93 23.72
N GLU A 80 -7.91 11.75 24.14
CA GLU A 80 -9.03 11.49 23.21
C GLU A 80 -9.29 12.69 22.29
N GLU A 81 -9.15 13.90 22.83
CA GLU A 81 -9.23 15.17 22.11
C GLU A 81 -8.09 15.39 21.10
N GLY A 82 -7.04 14.56 21.16
CA GLY A 82 -5.84 14.67 20.35
C GLY A 82 -4.88 15.78 20.83
N VAL A 83 -3.67 15.77 20.27
CA VAL A 83 -2.65 16.79 20.52
C VAL A 83 -2.72 17.82 19.40
N LYS A 84 -3.09 19.06 19.74
CA LYS A 84 -3.06 20.17 18.78
C LYS A 84 -1.63 20.67 18.60
N MET A 85 -1.20 20.80 17.36
CA MET A 85 0.12 21.27 16.96
C MET A 85 -0.04 22.53 16.11
N ASN A 86 0.54 23.65 16.53
CA ASN A 86 0.57 24.90 15.79
C ASN A 86 1.96 25.11 15.19
N ALA A 87 2.05 25.85 14.08
CA ALA A 87 3.34 26.17 13.47
C ALA A 87 4.24 26.92 14.46
N GLY A 88 5.51 26.51 14.53
CA GLY A 88 6.51 26.99 15.49
C GLY A 88 6.52 26.26 16.84
N ASP A 89 5.51 25.43 17.13
CA ASP A 89 5.50 24.63 18.36
C ASP A 89 6.67 23.62 18.37
N THR A 90 7.23 23.38 19.54
CA THR A 90 8.22 22.31 19.75
C THR A 90 7.52 21.06 20.27
N ILE A 91 7.71 19.95 19.57
CA ILE A 91 7.20 18.62 19.95
C ILE A 91 8.38 17.71 20.25
N ILE A 92 8.25 16.90 21.31
CA ILE A 92 9.24 15.89 21.67
C ILE A 92 8.64 14.52 21.44
N PHE A 93 9.25 13.76 20.53
CA PHE A 93 8.98 12.33 20.36
C PHE A 93 9.94 11.52 21.19
N SER A 94 9.49 10.37 21.71
CA SER A 94 10.35 9.43 22.42
C SER A 94 10.17 8.02 21.90
N THR A 95 11.28 7.29 21.78
CA THR A 95 11.26 5.85 21.48
C THR A 95 11.18 4.99 22.74
N ASP A 96 11.12 5.60 23.93
CA ASP A 96 10.85 4.90 25.20
C ASP A 96 9.35 4.86 25.47
N LYS A 97 8.80 3.65 25.64
CA LYS A 97 7.38 3.43 25.94
C LYS A 97 6.97 4.02 27.29
N ASN A 98 7.91 4.23 28.21
CA ASN A 98 7.68 4.82 29.52
C ASN A 98 7.98 6.33 29.55
N CYS A 99 8.01 7.01 28.39
CA CYS A 99 8.29 8.43 28.32
C CYS A 99 7.34 9.27 29.17
N GLU A 100 7.86 10.37 29.71
CA GLU A 100 7.14 11.28 30.60
C GLU A 100 5.95 11.97 29.91
N THR A 101 4.99 12.43 30.73
CA THR A 101 3.85 13.22 30.28
C THR A 101 4.29 14.45 29.48
N GLY A 102 3.70 14.65 28.30
CA GLY A 102 4.05 15.74 27.38
C GLY A 102 4.96 15.32 26.22
N LYS A 103 5.58 14.12 26.30
CA LYS A 103 6.30 13.48 25.20
C LYS A 103 5.37 12.56 24.42
N ILE A 104 5.61 12.42 23.12
CA ILE A 104 4.84 11.53 22.24
C ILE A 104 5.66 10.26 21.99
N PHE A 105 5.19 9.13 22.54
CA PHE A 105 5.81 7.84 22.24
C PHE A 105 5.66 7.49 20.75
N VAL A 106 6.72 6.94 20.15
CA VAL A 106 6.75 6.39 18.79
C VAL A 106 7.16 4.92 18.86
N ASP A 107 6.43 4.04 18.20
CA ASP A 107 6.61 2.58 18.29
C ASP A 107 7.72 2.00 17.41
N ASP A 108 8.82 2.74 17.26
CA ASP A 108 10.08 2.29 16.68
C ASP A 108 11.22 2.56 17.68
N PRO A 109 11.86 1.51 18.25
CA PRO A 109 12.89 1.66 19.26
C PRO A 109 14.20 2.25 18.71
N TYR A 110 14.41 2.27 17.39
CA TYR A 110 15.64 2.72 16.74
C TYR A 110 15.51 4.09 16.08
N LEU A 111 14.30 4.66 16.00
CA LEU A 111 14.06 5.89 15.24
C LEU A 111 14.95 7.07 15.66
N HIS A 112 15.22 7.24 16.95
CA HIS A 112 16.12 8.29 17.45
C HIS A 112 17.56 8.12 16.95
N ALA A 113 18.01 6.88 16.71
CA ALA A 113 19.34 6.59 16.19
C ALA A 113 19.41 6.67 14.65
N ASP A 114 18.28 6.41 13.98
CA ASP A 114 18.20 6.42 12.51
C ASP A 114 18.08 7.85 11.95
N MET A 115 17.35 8.72 12.64
CA MET A 115 17.06 10.08 12.19
C MET A 115 18.25 11.04 12.34
N LYS A 116 18.24 12.12 11.55
CA LYS A 116 19.21 13.21 11.65
C LYS A 116 18.53 14.57 11.82
N VAL A 117 19.26 15.50 12.44
CA VAL A 117 18.85 16.90 12.52
C VAL A 117 18.63 17.48 11.11
N GLY A 118 17.52 18.18 10.95
CA GLY A 118 17.07 18.75 9.67
C GLY A 118 16.19 17.82 8.83
N GLU A 119 16.02 16.55 9.21
CA GLU A 119 15.12 15.64 8.49
C GLU A 119 13.65 15.94 8.80
N PRO A 120 12.74 15.77 7.82
CA PRO A 120 11.32 15.98 8.01
C PRO A 120 10.65 14.77 8.70
N ILE A 121 9.62 15.08 9.51
CA ILE A 121 8.67 14.11 10.06
C ILE A 121 7.29 14.49 9.53
N PHE A 122 6.61 13.54 8.90
CA PHE A 122 5.24 13.71 8.45
C PHE A 122 4.31 12.85 9.30
N LEU A 123 3.20 13.45 9.74
CA LEU A 123 2.14 12.75 10.46
C LEU A 123 0.82 12.91 9.73
N VAL A 124 -0.10 11.97 9.98
CA VAL A 124 -1.46 12.00 9.43
C VAL A 124 -1.42 12.12 7.90
N ASN A 125 -0.66 11.23 7.26
CA ASN A 125 -0.50 11.18 5.80
C ASN A 125 0.02 12.51 5.20
N GLY A 126 0.97 13.16 5.85
CA GLY A 126 1.57 14.41 5.38
C GLY A 126 0.79 15.68 5.73
N ILE A 127 -0.35 15.60 6.43
CA ILE A 127 -1.09 16.80 6.84
C ILE A 127 -0.27 17.64 7.81
N ILE A 128 0.33 16.99 8.81
CA ILE A 128 1.22 17.63 9.78
C ILE A 128 2.66 17.39 9.36
N GLU A 129 3.47 18.45 9.38
CA GLU A 129 4.87 18.43 9.01
C GLU A 129 5.71 19.05 10.12
N LEU A 130 6.75 18.35 10.53
CA LEU A 130 7.74 18.81 11.50
C LEU A 130 9.15 18.64 10.92
N VAL A 131 10.11 19.36 11.48
CA VAL A 131 11.53 19.19 11.17
C VAL A 131 12.33 18.91 12.44
N VAL A 132 13.20 17.91 12.40
CA VAL A 132 14.04 17.55 13.55
C VAL A 132 15.02 18.69 13.85
N LYS A 133 15.07 19.11 15.12
CA LYS A 133 15.97 20.17 15.61
C LYS A 133 17.12 19.62 16.44
N SER A 134 16.86 18.62 17.27
CA SER A 134 17.88 17.97 18.09
C SER A 134 17.45 16.54 18.42
N ILE A 135 18.44 15.71 18.72
CA ILE A 135 18.25 14.33 19.17
C ILE A 135 19.13 14.15 20.41
N ASN A 136 18.52 13.78 21.54
CA ASN A 136 19.21 13.60 22.81
C ASN A 136 18.78 12.26 23.42
N GLY A 137 19.68 11.26 23.40
CA GLY A 137 19.32 9.90 23.82
C GLY A 137 18.15 9.35 23.00
N ASN A 138 17.06 8.97 23.68
CA ASN A 138 15.86 8.41 23.06
C ASN A 138 14.82 9.47 22.66
N GLU A 139 15.19 10.75 22.68
CA GLU A 139 14.26 11.87 22.45
C GLU A 139 14.61 12.62 21.16
N ILE A 140 13.60 12.85 20.34
CA ILE A 140 13.67 13.58 19.08
C ILE A 140 12.85 14.86 19.25
N GLN A 141 13.53 15.99 19.33
CA GLN A 141 12.88 17.29 19.39
C GLN A 141 12.67 17.81 17.96
N ALA A 142 11.43 18.15 17.62
CA ALA A 142 11.05 18.64 16.30
C ALA A 142 10.23 19.93 16.40
N GLU A 143 10.42 20.83 15.45
CA GLU A 143 9.60 22.05 15.30
C GLU A 143 8.49 21.80 14.29
N VAL A 144 7.27 22.19 14.61
CA VAL A 144 6.11 22.10 13.71
C VAL A 144 6.24 23.14 12.60
N ILE A 145 6.30 22.69 11.36
CA ILE A 145 6.28 23.56 10.17
C ILE A 145 4.84 23.79 9.71
N ARG A 146 4.04 22.72 9.64
CA ARG A 146 2.61 22.75 9.33
C ARG A 146 1.84 22.01 10.41
N GLY A 147 0.94 22.73 11.06
CA GLY A 147 0.16 22.25 12.19
C GLY A 147 -1.07 21.40 11.83
N GLY A 148 -1.72 20.88 12.86
CA GLY A 148 -2.93 20.06 12.79
C GLY A 148 -3.26 19.40 14.13
N THR A 149 -4.16 18.43 14.13
CA THR A 149 -4.50 17.64 15.33
C THR A 149 -4.02 16.20 15.16
N LEU A 150 -3.16 15.76 16.07
CA LEU A 150 -2.64 14.40 16.10
C LEU A 150 -3.45 13.54 17.06
N PHE A 151 -3.95 12.41 16.56
CA PHE A 151 -4.66 11.42 17.37
C PHE A 151 -3.79 10.17 17.62
N SER A 152 -4.23 9.32 18.55
CA SER A 152 -3.59 8.05 18.86
C SER A 152 -3.36 7.18 17.61
N ARG A 153 -2.26 6.41 17.60
CA ARG A 153 -1.97 5.37 16.59
C ARG A 153 -1.84 5.87 15.15
N LYS A 154 -1.74 7.18 14.92
CA LYS A 154 -1.49 7.74 13.59
C LYS A 154 -0.08 7.39 13.12
N ALA A 155 0.07 7.20 11.81
CA ALA A 155 1.34 6.83 11.20
C ALA A 155 2.34 7.98 11.27
N VAL A 156 3.62 7.61 11.34
CA VAL A 156 4.78 8.50 11.25
C VAL A 156 5.56 8.13 9.99
N ASN A 157 5.83 9.12 9.14
CA ASN A 157 6.62 8.97 7.92
C ASN A 157 7.90 9.81 8.02
N VAL A 158 9.04 9.23 7.66
CA VAL A 158 10.38 9.82 7.80
C VAL A 158 11.20 9.59 6.53
N PRO A 159 10.87 10.27 5.42
CA PRO A 159 11.30 9.84 4.08
C PRO A 159 12.79 9.94 3.79
N HIS A 160 13.52 10.74 4.57
CA HIS A 160 14.96 10.90 4.39
C HIS A 160 15.76 9.91 5.24
N THR A 161 15.06 9.17 6.12
CA THR A 161 15.65 8.28 7.10
C THR A 161 15.64 6.85 6.58
N LYS A 162 16.83 6.21 6.56
CA LYS A 162 16.93 4.77 6.33
C LYS A 162 16.66 4.08 7.67
N LEU A 163 15.51 3.43 7.78
CA LEU A 163 15.11 2.77 9.02
C LEU A 163 15.91 1.49 9.24
N THR A 164 16.38 1.30 10.48
CA THR A 164 16.98 0.06 10.96
C THR A 164 15.94 -1.05 11.05
N ALA A 165 14.72 -0.71 11.48
CA ALA A 165 13.58 -1.61 11.41
C ALA A 165 13.13 -1.77 9.94
N THR A 166 13.59 -2.82 9.26
CA THR A 166 13.17 -3.15 7.89
C THR A 166 12.13 -4.27 7.86
N GLY A 167 11.32 -4.30 6.80
CA GLY A 167 10.37 -5.37 6.55
C GLY A 167 11.05 -6.60 5.94
N PRO A 168 10.51 -7.81 6.10
CA PRO A 168 9.32 -8.17 6.91
C PRO A 168 9.61 -8.20 8.43
N THR A 169 8.60 -7.86 9.24
CA THR A 169 8.65 -8.01 10.71
C THR A 169 8.46 -9.47 11.14
N GLU A 170 8.72 -9.81 12.41
CA GLU A 170 8.45 -11.18 12.91
C GLU A 170 6.96 -11.57 12.79
N LYS A 171 6.05 -10.62 13.05
CA LYS A 171 4.62 -10.82 12.80
C LYS A 171 4.36 -11.12 11.32
N ASP A 172 4.98 -10.38 10.40
CA ASP A 172 4.81 -10.62 8.97
C ASP A 172 5.34 -12.02 8.58
N LEU A 173 6.45 -12.47 9.16
CA LEU A 173 6.98 -13.81 8.90
C LEU A 173 6.04 -14.91 9.39
N ASP A 174 5.41 -14.74 10.55
CA ASP A 174 4.40 -15.66 11.07
C ASP A 174 3.14 -15.68 10.19
N ASP A 175 2.67 -14.50 9.76
CA ASP A 175 1.55 -14.36 8.83
C ASP A 175 1.84 -15.05 7.49
N VAL A 176 3.06 -14.96 6.99
CA VAL A 176 3.50 -15.64 5.76
C VAL A 176 3.51 -17.15 5.95
N ARG A 177 4.14 -17.67 7.02
CA ARG A 177 4.18 -19.11 7.29
C ARG A 177 2.77 -19.69 7.36
N PHE A 178 1.86 -18.98 8.02
CA PHE A 178 0.45 -19.35 8.08
C PHE A 178 -0.19 -19.37 6.70
N ALA A 179 -0.12 -18.29 5.93
CA ALA A 179 -0.75 -18.18 4.61
C ALA A 179 -0.20 -19.23 3.62
N LEU A 180 1.10 -19.54 3.69
CA LEU A 180 1.71 -20.61 2.91
C LEU A 180 1.17 -22.01 3.27
N SER A 181 0.84 -22.24 4.55
CA SER A 181 0.33 -23.53 5.01
C SER A 181 -1.09 -23.83 4.51
N VAL A 182 -1.90 -22.79 4.34
CA VAL A 182 -3.28 -22.88 3.84
C VAL A 182 -3.41 -22.55 2.34
N GLY A 183 -2.38 -21.98 1.73
CA GLY A 183 -2.29 -21.62 0.32
C GLY A 183 -2.54 -20.14 0.05
N VAL A 184 -1.62 -19.52 -0.68
CA VAL A 184 -1.66 -18.12 -1.14
C VAL A 184 -0.91 -18.03 -2.47
N ASP A 185 -1.33 -17.15 -3.39
CA ASP A 185 -0.70 -17.02 -4.70
C ASP A 185 0.40 -15.95 -4.70
N LEU A 186 0.11 -14.81 -4.05
CA LEU A 186 0.95 -13.62 -4.06
C LEU A 186 1.11 -13.09 -2.62
N ILE A 187 2.29 -12.58 -2.29
CA ILE A 187 2.60 -11.94 -1.01
C ILE A 187 3.16 -10.54 -1.29
N GLY A 188 2.45 -9.50 -0.87
CA GLY A 188 2.88 -8.12 -0.89
C GLY A 188 3.68 -7.77 0.35
N VAL A 189 4.91 -7.31 0.19
CA VAL A 189 5.79 -6.88 1.28
C VAL A 189 5.87 -5.36 1.32
N SER A 190 5.52 -4.79 2.48
CA SER A 190 5.43 -3.34 2.72
C SER A 190 6.77 -2.75 3.15
N PHE A 191 6.95 -1.46 2.88
CA PHE A 191 8.08 -0.61 3.25
C PHE A 191 9.45 -1.19 2.86
N VAL A 192 9.52 -1.76 1.66
CA VAL A 192 10.78 -2.30 1.10
C VAL A 192 11.78 -1.16 0.92
N GLN A 193 12.99 -1.33 1.45
CA GLN A 193 14.09 -0.38 1.32
C GLN A 193 15.22 -0.92 0.44
N THR A 194 15.46 -2.23 0.43
CA THR A 194 16.56 -2.87 -0.31
C THR A 194 16.19 -4.26 -0.83
N ALA A 195 17.03 -4.84 -1.69
CA ALA A 195 16.86 -6.24 -2.12
C ALA A 195 16.88 -7.25 -0.97
N LYS A 196 17.61 -6.96 0.12
CA LYS A 196 17.72 -7.86 1.28
C LYS A 196 16.37 -8.12 1.97
N ASP A 197 15.48 -7.12 1.97
CA ASP A 197 14.13 -7.26 2.53
C ASP A 197 13.34 -8.34 1.76
N ILE A 198 13.52 -8.38 0.43
CA ILE A 198 12.91 -9.37 -0.46
C ILE A 198 13.57 -10.74 -0.29
N GLU A 199 14.90 -10.80 -0.19
CA GLU A 199 15.66 -12.04 0.00
C GLU A 199 15.31 -12.73 1.33
N ARG A 200 15.22 -11.97 2.43
CA ARG A 200 14.79 -12.49 3.73
C ARG A 200 13.39 -13.11 3.66
N LEU A 201 12.47 -12.46 2.94
CA LEU A 201 11.14 -13.03 2.74
C LEU A 201 11.18 -14.27 1.83
N ARG A 202 12.04 -14.27 0.80
CA ARG A 202 12.23 -15.38 -0.12
C ARG A 202 12.70 -16.65 0.59
N GLU A 203 13.55 -16.54 1.61
CA GLU A 203 14.00 -17.67 2.42
C GLU A 203 12.83 -18.43 3.06
N VAL A 204 11.77 -17.73 3.47
CA VAL A 204 10.57 -18.33 4.07
C VAL A 204 9.57 -18.79 3.01
N VAL A 205 9.38 -18.00 1.95
CA VAL A 205 8.38 -18.27 0.89
C VAL A 205 8.81 -19.40 -0.05
N GLY A 206 10.10 -19.48 -0.37
CA GLY A 206 10.63 -20.35 -1.41
C GLY A 206 9.95 -20.10 -2.76
N SER A 207 9.46 -21.18 -3.37
CA SER A 207 8.74 -21.15 -4.65
C SER A 207 7.21 -21.27 -4.53
N LYS A 208 6.67 -21.27 -3.30
CA LYS A 208 5.24 -21.55 -3.05
C LYS A 208 4.30 -20.40 -3.43
N ALA A 209 4.80 -19.16 -3.39
CA ALA A 209 4.06 -17.96 -3.74
C ALA A 209 5.00 -16.94 -4.42
N LYS A 210 4.41 -15.95 -5.08
CA LYS A 210 5.15 -14.84 -5.71
C LYS A 210 5.26 -13.65 -4.77
N ILE A 211 6.43 -13.04 -4.70
CA ILE A 211 6.68 -11.87 -3.85
C ILE A 211 6.52 -10.59 -4.66
N ILE A 212 5.62 -9.72 -4.22
CA ILE A 212 5.37 -8.39 -4.79
C ILE A 212 5.98 -7.34 -3.86
N ALA A 213 7.02 -6.65 -4.33
CA ALA A 213 7.64 -5.58 -3.57
C ALA A 213 6.78 -4.31 -3.64
N LYS A 214 6.34 -3.78 -2.50
CA LYS A 214 5.60 -2.52 -2.46
C LYS A 214 6.59 -1.35 -2.41
N ILE A 215 6.55 -0.52 -3.46
CA ILE A 215 7.40 0.65 -3.60
C ILE A 215 6.68 1.80 -2.91
N GLU A 216 7.04 1.99 -1.65
CA GLU A 216 6.39 2.93 -0.72
C GLU A 216 7.36 3.99 -0.19
N THR A 217 8.67 3.75 -0.21
CA THR A 217 9.67 4.58 0.47
C THR A 217 10.59 5.29 -0.51
N ALA A 218 11.05 6.50 -0.16
CA ALA A 218 12.06 7.21 -0.95
C ALA A 218 13.42 6.48 -0.98
N VAL A 219 13.74 5.74 0.09
CA VAL A 219 14.93 4.88 0.15
C VAL A 219 14.83 3.75 -0.87
N GLY A 220 13.69 3.06 -0.96
CA GLY A 220 13.46 1.99 -1.92
C GLY A 220 13.62 2.43 -3.37
N LEU A 221 13.25 3.67 -3.70
CA LEU A 221 13.48 4.22 -5.05
C LEU A 221 14.97 4.31 -5.42
N LYS A 222 15.86 4.57 -4.47
CA LYS A 222 17.32 4.60 -4.71
C LYS A 222 17.88 3.21 -5.03
N HIS A 223 17.17 2.16 -4.60
CA HIS A 223 17.53 0.75 -4.74
C HIS A 223 16.58 0.02 -5.70
N ILE A 224 15.93 0.72 -6.62
CA ILE A 224 14.79 0.13 -7.34
C ILE A 224 15.17 -1.06 -8.22
N ASP A 225 16.30 -1.02 -8.92
CA ASP A 225 16.68 -2.09 -9.85
C ASP A 225 17.11 -3.38 -9.12
N GLU A 226 17.69 -3.27 -7.91
CA GLU A 226 17.98 -4.46 -7.08
C GLU A 226 16.68 -5.05 -6.52
N ILE A 227 15.74 -4.21 -6.08
CA ILE A 227 14.43 -4.63 -5.56
C ILE A 227 13.62 -5.36 -6.64
N ILE A 228 13.52 -4.77 -7.85
CA ILE A 228 12.77 -5.38 -8.98
C ILE A 228 13.38 -6.73 -9.37
N ARG A 229 14.71 -6.85 -9.36
CA ARG A 229 15.38 -8.12 -9.71
C ARG A 229 15.11 -9.21 -8.68
N ALA A 230 15.12 -8.88 -7.39
CA ALA A 230 14.88 -9.82 -6.31
C ALA A 230 13.39 -10.24 -6.19
N SER A 231 12.45 -9.40 -6.63
CA SER A 231 11.01 -9.65 -6.53
C SER A 231 10.43 -10.41 -7.74
N ASP A 232 9.21 -10.92 -7.60
CA ASP A 232 8.43 -11.48 -8.71
C ASP A 232 7.55 -10.42 -9.41
N GLY A 233 7.51 -9.20 -8.90
CA GLY A 233 6.67 -8.10 -9.33
C GLY A 233 6.77 -6.92 -8.37
N ILE A 234 6.22 -5.78 -8.77
CA ILE A 234 6.17 -4.59 -7.90
C ILE A 234 4.75 -4.03 -7.79
N MET A 235 4.49 -3.36 -6.68
CA MET A 235 3.29 -2.56 -6.46
C MET A 235 3.68 -1.12 -6.17
N ILE A 236 3.21 -0.20 -7.01
CA ILE A 236 3.45 1.24 -6.89
C ILE A 236 2.36 1.79 -5.96
N ALA A 237 2.71 1.93 -4.68
CA ALA A 237 1.78 2.33 -3.62
C ALA A 237 1.83 3.85 -3.42
N ARG A 238 1.02 4.55 -4.23
CA ARG A 238 1.08 6.00 -4.42
C ARG A 238 0.71 6.81 -3.17
N GLY A 239 -0.11 6.25 -2.28
CA GLY A 239 -0.49 6.88 -1.02
C GLY A 239 0.71 7.12 -0.11
N ASP A 240 1.41 6.06 0.28
CA ASP A 240 2.63 6.16 1.10
C ASP A 240 3.76 6.85 0.32
N LEU A 241 3.96 6.48 -0.96
CA LEU A 241 5.01 7.07 -1.78
C LEU A 241 4.83 8.58 -1.98
N GLY A 242 3.61 9.08 -2.11
CA GLY A 242 3.31 10.51 -2.28
C GLY A 242 3.50 11.34 -1.00
N ILE A 243 3.68 10.70 0.15
CA ILE A 243 4.16 11.35 1.38
C ILE A 243 5.69 11.40 1.38
N GLU A 244 6.32 10.40 0.75
CA GLU A 244 7.76 10.17 0.83
C GLU A 244 8.58 10.95 -0.19
N ILE A 245 7.96 11.32 -1.31
CA ILE A 245 8.55 12.18 -2.34
C ILE A 245 7.59 13.33 -2.66
N PRO A 246 8.06 14.44 -3.26
CA PRO A 246 7.17 15.50 -3.71
C PRO A 246 6.06 14.93 -4.60
N VAL A 247 4.81 15.27 -4.28
CA VAL A 247 3.62 14.63 -4.89
C VAL A 247 3.59 14.81 -6.41
N GLU A 248 4.10 15.92 -6.92
CA GLU A 248 4.23 16.21 -8.34
C GLU A 248 5.22 15.27 -9.07
N GLN A 249 6.12 14.60 -8.33
CA GLN A 249 7.03 13.59 -8.91
C GLN A 249 6.38 12.21 -9.06
N VAL A 250 5.33 11.90 -8.29
CA VAL A 250 4.70 10.57 -8.25
C VAL A 250 4.26 10.07 -9.64
N PRO A 251 3.62 10.89 -10.51
CA PRO A 251 3.24 10.43 -11.85
C PRO A 251 4.44 10.01 -12.72
N PHE A 252 5.56 10.73 -12.62
CA PHE A 252 6.78 10.41 -13.36
C PHE A 252 7.46 9.15 -12.82
N VAL A 253 7.51 9.02 -11.49
CA VAL A 253 8.04 7.82 -10.83
C VAL A 253 7.22 6.60 -11.20
N GLN A 254 5.88 6.66 -11.16
CA GLN A 254 5.00 5.57 -11.60
C GLN A 254 5.36 5.09 -13.02
N LYS A 255 5.44 6.00 -13.99
CA LYS A 255 5.78 5.68 -15.38
C LYS A 255 7.13 4.97 -15.49
N ASN A 256 8.14 5.49 -14.79
CA ASN A 256 9.48 4.90 -14.78
C ASN A 256 9.48 3.51 -14.13
N LEU A 257 8.78 3.34 -13.01
CA LEU A 257 8.68 2.06 -12.30
C LEU A 257 8.00 0.99 -13.17
N ILE A 258 6.90 1.33 -13.84
CA ILE A 258 6.21 0.40 -14.76
C ILE A 258 7.18 -0.05 -15.87
N ARG A 259 7.90 0.90 -16.48
CA ARG A 259 8.88 0.61 -17.53
C ARG A 259 10.05 -0.25 -17.04
N HIS A 260 10.62 0.05 -15.87
CA HIS A 260 11.72 -0.73 -15.29
C HIS A 260 11.27 -2.16 -14.97
N ALA A 261 10.09 -2.32 -14.37
CA ALA A 261 9.52 -3.64 -14.13
C ALA A 261 9.37 -4.44 -15.43
N ALA A 262 8.83 -3.81 -16.48
CA ALA A 262 8.70 -4.42 -17.80
C ALA A 262 10.05 -4.83 -18.42
N TRP A 263 11.10 -4.00 -18.31
CA TRP A 263 12.45 -4.33 -18.77
C TRP A 263 13.05 -5.56 -18.08
N HIS A 264 12.68 -5.80 -16.82
CA HIS A 264 13.07 -6.98 -16.06
C HIS A 264 12.10 -8.17 -16.23
N GLY A 265 11.08 -8.06 -17.10
CA GLY A 265 10.06 -9.08 -17.28
C GLY A 265 9.18 -9.29 -16.05
N LYS A 266 9.02 -8.27 -15.21
CA LYS A 266 8.26 -8.31 -13.96
C LYS A 266 6.93 -7.54 -14.12
N PRO A 267 5.81 -8.05 -13.58
CA PRO A 267 4.55 -7.33 -13.55
C PRO A 267 4.60 -6.14 -12.58
N SER A 268 3.83 -5.11 -12.91
CA SER A 268 3.65 -3.91 -12.09
C SER A 268 2.17 -3.70 -11.76
N ILE A 269 1.90 -3.36 -10.50
CA ILE A 269 0.56 -3.06 -9.98
C ILE A 269 0.53 -1.56 -9.64
N VAL A 270 -0.44 -0.82 -10.16
CA VAL A 270 -0.70 0.56 -9.71
C VAL A 270 -1.77 0.54 -8.63
N ALA A 271 -1.42 1.06 -7.46
CA ALA A 271 -2.21 0.93 -6.25
C ALA A 271 -2.51 2.28 -5.59
N THR A 272 -3.58 2.27 -4.79
CA THR A 272 -4.11 3.37 -3.97
C THR A 272 -4.68 4.54 -4.78
N GLN A 273 -5.75 5.15 -4.27
CA GLN A 273 -6.39 6.34 -4.83
C GLN A 273 -6.75 6.25 -6.32
N MET A 274 -7.20 5.07 -6.78
CA MET A 274 -7.61 4.90 -8.17
C MET A 274 -9.04 5.40 -8.40
N LEU A 275 -9.96 5.05 -7.49
CA LEU A 275 -11.37 5.48 -7.51
C LEU A 275 -11.79 5.95 -6.11
N PHE A 276 -10.91 6.66 -5.40
CA PHE A 276 -11.13 7.02 -3.99
C PHE A 276 -12.45 7.75 -3.74
N SER A 277 -12.92 8.59 -4.66
CA SER A 277 -14.22 9.25 -4.54
C SER A 277 -15.37 8.25 -4.42
N MET A 278 -15.21 7.04 -4.96
CA MET A 278 -16.24 6.00 -4.95
C MET A 278 -16.37 5.25 -3.62
N VAL A 279 -15.53 5.58 -2.64
CA VAL A 279 -15.80 5.19 -1.24
C VAL A 279 -17.16 5.75 -0.81
N ASP A 280 -17.45 7.01 -1.17
CA ASP A 280 -18.66 7.74 -0.75
C ASP A 280 -19.61 8.10 -1.90
N ASN A 281 -19.22 7.88 -3.16
CA ASN A 281 -20.01 8.26 -4.34
C ASN A 281 -20.22 7.10 -5.31
N ALA A 282 -21.38 7.03 -5.95
CA ALA A 282 -21.68 5.96 -6.93
C ALA A 282 -20.93 6.12 -8.27
N HIS A 283 -20.26 7.25 -8.50
CA HIS A 283 -19.59 7.57 -9.76
C HIS A 283 -18.19 8.13 -9.54
N PRO A 284 -17.23 7.79 -10.42
CA PRO A 284 -15.88 8.32 -10.36
C PRO A 284 -15.81 9.74 -10.89
N THR A 285 -14.79 10.47 -10.47
CA THR A 285 -14.42 11.76 -11.07
C THR A 285 -13.77 11.57 -12.44
N ARG A 286 -13.76 12.63 -13.25
CA ARG A 286 -13.05 12.62 -14.55
C ARG A 286 -11.54 12.48 -14.37
N ALA A 287 -11.00 12.99 -13.26
CA ALA A 287 -9.58 12.91 -12.93
C ALA A 287 -9.17 11.45 -12.66
N GLU A 288 -9.95 10.71 -11.87
CA GLU A 288 -9.72 9.29 -11.60
C GLU A 288 -9.82 8.42 -12.86
N VAL A 289 -10.82 8.69 -13.72
CA VAL A 289 -10.94 8.01 -15.02
C VAL A 289 -9.69 8.24 -15.88
N SER A 290 -9.18 9.48 -15.92
CA SER A 290 -7.95 9.83 -16.63
C SER A 290 -6.73 9.14 -16.02
N ASP A 291 -6.61 9.10 -14.70
CA ASP A 291 -5.51 8.46 -13.98
C ASP A 291 -5.43 6.96 -14.30
N ILE A 292 -6.53 6.24 -14.16
CA ILE A 292 -6.62 4.80 -14.48
C ILE A 292 -6.28 4.55 -15.95
N SER A 293 -6.82 5.35 -16.86
CA SER A 293 -6.55 5.21 -18.30
C SER A 293 -5.06 5.38 -18.60
N ASN A 294 -4.40 6.36 -17.97
CA ASN A 294 -2.96 6.55 -18.10
C ASN A 294 -2.17 5.40 -17.50
N ALA A 295 -2.55 4.86 -16.34
CA ALA A 295 -1.89 3.68 -15.77
C ALA A 295 -1.94 2.46 -16.72
N VAL A 296 -3.08 2.26 -17.41
CA VAL A 296 -3.21 1.23 -18.45
C VAL A 296 -2.28 1.50 -19.63
N TRP A 297 -2.26 2.74 -20.15
CA TRP A 297 -1.40 3.11 -21.28
C TRP A 297 0.10 3.08 -20.95
N ASP A 298 0.46 3.34 -19.70
CA ASP A 298 1.82 3.20 -19.20
C ASP A 298 2.28 1.74 -19.18
N GLY A 299 1.34 0.78 -19.27
CA GLY A 299 1.62 -0.65 -19.32
C GLY A 299 1.51 -1.37 -17.98
N ALA A 300 0.73 -0.82 -17.03
CA ALA A 300 0.48 -1.51 -15.77
C ALA A 300 -0.11 -2.92 -16.00
N SER A 301 0.40 -3.92 -15.30
CA SER A 301 -0.14 -5.28 -15.36
C SER A 301 -1.46 -5.41 -14.60
N ALA A 302 -1.63 -4.61 -13.55
CA ALA A 302 -2.86 -4.55 -12.79
C ALA A 302 -3.10 -3.17 -12.16
N VAL A 303 -4.37 -2.90 -11.88
CA VAL A 303 -4.85 -1.73 -11.15
C VAL A 303 -5.62 -2.19 -9.91
N MET A 304 -5.48 -1.49 -8.78
CA MET A 304 -5.97 -1.96 -7.49
C MET A 304 -6.95 -1.00 -6.82
N LEU A 305 -8.08 -1.55 -6.40
CA LEU A 305 -9.04 -0.92 -5.49
C LEU A 305 -8.72 -1.30 -4.04
N SER A 306 -8.67 -0.28 -3.18
CA SER A 306 -8.33 -0.37 -1.77
C SER A 306 -9.58 -0.19 -0.91
N ASP A 307 -9.80 1.01 -0.36
CA ASP A 307 -10.94 1.30 0.51
C ASP A 307 -12.27 1.23 -0.25
N GLU A 308 -12.24 1.50 -1.56
CA GLU A 308 -13.39 1.46 -2.46
C GLU A 308 -14.16 0.12 -2.36
N THR A 309 -13.43 -1.00 -2.25
CA THR A 309 -14.02 -2.33 -2.13
C THR A 309 -13.94 -2.91 -0.73
N ALA A 310 -13.00 -2.47 0.12
CA ALA A 310 -12.88 -3.02 1.47
C ALA A 310 -14.02 -2.53 2.38
N SER A 311 -14.29 -1.23 2.35
CA SER A 311 -15.20 -0.55 3.29
C SER A 311 -16.12 0.49 2.65
N GLY A 312 -15.94 0.80 1.37
CA GLY A 312 -16.74 1.77 0.63
C GLY A 312 -18.22 1.39 0.51
N ASN A 313 -19.03 2.40 0.21
CA ASN A 313 -20.48 2.27 0.06
C ASN A 313 -20.88 1.66 -1.31
N TYR A 314 -19.98 1.71 -2.30
CA TYR A 314 -20.24 1.29 -3.68
C TYR A 314 -19.20 0.29 -4.23
N PRO A 315 -18.96 -0.85 -3.56
CA PRO A 315 -17.88 -1.77 -3.92
C PRO A 315 -18.10 -2.46 -5.27
N VAL A 316 -19.34 -2.79 -5.63
CA VAL A 316 -19.66 -3.46 -6.91
C VAL A 316 -19.54 -2.47 -8.05
N GLU A 317 -20.09 -1.27 -7.87
CA GLU A 317 -20.04 -0.17 -8.82
C GLU A 317 -18.59 0.28 -9.07
N SER A 318 -17.73 0.25 -8.05
CA SER A 318 -16.30 0.54 -8.17
C SER A 318 -15.60 -0.47 -9.08
N ILE A 319 -15.86 -1.77 -8.90
CA ILE A 319 -15.32 -2.80 -9.80
C ILE A 319 -15.87 -2.62 -11.22
N GLN A 320 -17.17 -2.37 -11.37
CA GLN A 320 -17.78 -2.14 -12.68
C GLN A 320 -17.19 -0.90 -13.39
N ALA A 321 -16.98 0.19 -12.66
CA ALA A 321 -16.36 1.40 -13.19
C ALA A 321 -14.92 1.11 -13.63
N MET A 322 -14.11 0.49 -12.77
CA MET A 322 -12.75 0.08 -13.10
C MET A 322 -12.71 -0.80 -14.35
N THR A 323 -13.56 -1.83 -14.42
CA THR A 323 -13.69 -2.73 -15.58
C THR A 323 -14.02 -1.97 -16.86
N ARG A 324 -14.97 -1.02 -16.83
CA ARG A 324 -15.33 -0.20 -18.00
C ARG A 324 -14.17 0.70 -18.44
N ILE A 325 -13.51 1.36 -17.50
CA ILE A 325 -12.39 2.28 -17.79
C ILE A 325 -11.23 1.51 -18.39
N VAL A 326 -10.80 0.40 -17.77
CA VAL A 326 -9.72 -0.46 -18.27
C VAL A 326 -10.04 -0.97 -19.67
N LYS A 327 -11.26 -1.46 -19.89
CA LYS A 327 -11.69 -1.92 -21.22
C LYS A 327 -11.57 -0.82 -22.28
N GLN A 328 -12.05 0.38 -21.96
CA GLN A 328 -12.01 1.51 -22.88
C GLN A 328 -10.58 1.98 -23.15
N ALA A 329 -9.73 2.02 -22.13
CA ALA A 329 -8.32 2.38 -22.25
C ALA A 329 -7.53 1.38 -23.10
N GLU A 330 -7.79 0.08 -22.94
CA GLU A 330 -7.18 -0.97 -23.78
C GLU A 330 -7.60 -0.84 -25.25
N ASN A 331 -8.89 -0.59 -25.51
CA ASN A 331 -9.41 -0.43 -26.86
C ASN A 331 -8.81 0.77 -27.61
N TYR A 332 -8.45 1.85 -26.91
CA TYR A 332 -7.88 3.05 -27.52
C TYR A 332 -6.68 2.76 -28.46
N HIS A 333 -5.80 1.84 -28.08
CA HIS A 333 -4.65 1.46 -28.90
C HIS A 333 -5.01 0.52 -30.06
N TYR A 334 -6.03 -0.32 -29.89
CA TYR A 334 -6.51 -1.21 -30.95
C TYR A 334 -7.27 -0.43 -32.03
N ASP A 335 -8.13 0.49 -31.62
CA ASP A 335 -8.97 1.27 -32.52
C ASP A 335 -8.19 2.34 -33.29
N ARG A 336 -7.00 2.73 -32.80
CA ARG A 336 -6.06 3.59 -33.55
C ARG A 336 -5.47 2.89 -34.77
N ALA A 337 -5.29 1.57 -34.74
CA ALA A 337 -4.71 0.81 -35.86
C ALA A 337 -5.73 0.55 -36.98
N SER A 338 -7.03 0.69 -36.69
CA SER A 338 -8.13 0.45 -37.64
C SER A 338 -8.76 1.73 -38.20
N ASN A 339 -8.39 2.90 -37.69
CA ASN A 339 -8.93 4.21 -38.10
C ASN A 339 -7.88 5.16 -38.73
N LEU A 340 -6.74 4.62 -39.18
CA LEU A 340 -5.73 5.27 -40.03
C LEU A 340 -5.50 4.42 -41.28
#